data_AF-A0A072P9U4-F1
#
_entry.id   AF-A0A072P9U4-F1
#
_cell.length_a   1.000
_cell.length_b   1.000
_cell.length_c   1.000
_cell.angle_alpha   90.00
_cell.angle_beta   90.00
_cell.angle_gamma   90.00
#
_symmetry.space_group_name_H-M   'P 1'
#
loop_
_entity.id
_entity.type
_entity.pdbx_description
1 polymer ?
#
loop_
_entity_poly.entity_id
_entity_poly.type
_entity_poly.pdbx_seq_one_letter_code
_entity_poly.pdbx_strand_id
1 'polypeptide(L)'
;EATYVFLRGLHGGIILGGCRQEHNWDGQVDLDLASDIIERCCKLAPELGRPENLKIIHHDVGLRPSRKDGARTEKKGIHKKTVIHNYGVGGFGY
;
A
#
# COMPACT_ATOMS: atom_id res chain seq x y z
N GLU A 1 11.33 0.39 -8.61
CA GLU A 1 9.96 0.29 -8.05
C GLU A 1 10.02 0.22 -6.53
N ALA A 2 8.95 0.58 -5.83
CA ALA A 2 8.92 0.53 -4.37
C ALA A 2 8.98 -0.94 -3.89
N THR A 3 9.95 -1.31 -3.05
CA THR A 3 10.03 -2.66 -2.46
C THR A 3 9.99 -2.57 -0.94
N TYR A 4 9.14 -3.36 -0.29
CA TYR A 4 9.09 -3.48 1.16
C TYR A 4 8.62 -4.87 1.58
N VAL A 5 9.08 -5.29 2.76
CA VAL A 5 8.69 -6.54 3.42
C VAL A 5 8.28 -6.17 4.84
N PHE A 6 7.05 -6.52 5.25
CA PHE A 6 6.51 -6.11 6.54
C PHE A 6 5.78 -7.25 7.24
N LEU A 7 6.34 -7.73 8.35
CA LEU A 7 5.73 -8.77 9.18
C LEU A 7 4.55 -8.20 9.99
N ARG A 8 3.36 -8.79 9.85
CA ARG A 8 2.15 -8.45 10.60
C ARG A 8 2.03 -9.30 11.87
N GLY A 9 2.93 -9.11 12.82
CA GLY A 9 2.93 -9.85 14.09
C GLY A 9 3.04 -11.38 13.91
N LEU A 10 2.79 -12.14 14.99
CA LEU A 10 3.00 -13.60 14.99
C LEU A 10 2.03 -14.39 14.12
N HIS A 11 0.86 -13.83 13.79
CA HIS A 11 -0.22 -14.55 13.09
C HIS A 11 -0.76 -13.85 11.84
N GLY A 12 -0.32 -12.62 11.54
CA GLY A 12 -0.84 -11.85 10.40
C GLY A 12 -0.09 -12.07 9.09
N GLY A 13 0.94 -12.93 9.08
CA GLY A 13 1.76 -13.19 7.89
C GLY A 13 2.72 -12.04 7.56
N ILE A 14 3.24 -12.05 6.35
CA ILE A 14 4.19 -11.05 5.85
C ILE A 14 3.58 -10.36 4.64
N ILE A 15 3.52 -9.03 4.67
CA ILE A 15 3.13 -8.23 3.50
C ILE A 15 4.37 -8.02 2.64
N LEU A 16 4.28 -8.46 1.39
CA LEU A 16 5.23 -8.16 0.34
C LEU A 16 4.66 -7.04 -0.51
N GLY A 17 5.46 -6.01 -0.76
CA GLY A 17 5.05 -4.93 -1.65
C GLY A 17 6.25 -4.31 -2.35
N GLY A 18 6.05 -3.40 -3.28
CA GLY A 18 4.75 -2.94 -3.77
C GLY A 18 4.92 -2.20 -5.07
N CYS A 19 4.05 -1.22 -5.27
CA CYS A 19 4.08 -0.29 -6.38
C CYS A 19 3.57 1.09 -5.94
N ARG A 20 3.86 2.10 -6.75
CA ARG A 20 3.22 3.43 -6.67
C ARG A 20 2.87 3.90 -8.08
N GLN A 21 1.60 3.71 -8.44
CA GLN A 21 1.09 4.08 -9.76
C GLN A 21 0.18 5.30 -9.60
N GLU A 22 0.67 6.48 -9.98
CA GLU A 22 -0.12 7.70 -9.89
C GLU A 22 -1.25 7.68 -10.92
N HIS A 23 -2.45 8.13 -10.52
CA HIS A 23 -3.64 8.18 -11.37
C HIS A 23 -4.18 6.84 -11.89
N ASN A 24 -3.68 5.70 -11.40
CA ASN A 24 -4.28 4.40 -11.66
C ASN A 24 -5.40 4.11 -10.65
N TRP A 25 -6.60 3.81 -11.16
CA TRP A 25 -7.79 3.48 -10.37
C TRP A 25 -8.22 2.02 -10.52
N ASP A 26 -7.41 1.21 -11.21
CA ASP A 26 -7.69 -0.19 -11.36
C ASP A 26 -7.64 -0.90 -10.01
N GLY A 27 -8.73 -1.59 -9.68
CA GLY A 27 -8.86 -2.40 -8.48
C GLY A 27 -8.56 -3.88 -8.73
N GLN A 28 -8.24 -4.27 -9.97
CA GLN A 28 -7.92 -5.64 -10.34
C GLN A 28 -6.46 -5.97 -10.01
N VAL A 29 -6.24 -7.23 -9.62
CA VAL A 29 -4.90 -7.76 -9.38
C VAL A 29 -4.18 -7.96 -10.72
N ASP A 30 -2.97 -7.42 -10.82
CA ASP A 30 -2.02 -7.68 -11.89
C ASP A 30 -1.03 -8.76 -11.43
N LEU A 31 -1.10 -9.95 -12.06
CA LEU A 31 -0.28 -11.11 -11.71
C LEU A 31 1.18 -10.99 -12.16
N ASP A 32 1.46 -10.20 -13.19
CA ASP A 32 2.82 -9.95 -13.64
C ASP A 32 3.53 -9.02 -12.64
N LEU A 33 2.83 -7.97 -12.19
CA LEU A 33 3.30 -7.11 -11.11
C LEU A 33 3.45 -7.87 -9.79
N ALA A 34 2.53 -8.78 -9.47
CA ALA A 34 2.63 -9.62 -8.28
C ALA A 34 3.89 -10.50 -8.31
N SER A 35 4.18 -11.12 -9.45
CA SER A 35 5.39 -11.93 -9.66
C SER A 35 6.66 -11.09 -9.48
N ASP A 36 6.71 -9.89 -10.08
CA ASP A 36 7.82 -8.95 -9.90
C ASP A 36 8.02 -8.53 -8.43
N ILE A 37 6.94 -8.20 -7.71
CA ILE A 37 7.00 -7.84 -6.28
C ILE A 37 7.61 -8.99 -5.47
N ILE A 38 7.14 -10.22 -5.69
CA ILE A 38 7.64 -11.41 -4.98
C ILE A 38 9.14 -11.58 -5.23
N GLU A 39 9.58 -11.51 -6.48
CA GLU A 39 11.00 -11.62 -6.82
C GLU A 39 11.86 -10.56 -6.13
N ARG A 40 11.43 -9.29 -6.20
CA ARG A 40 12.15 -8.17 -5.57
C ARG A 40 12.19 -8.33 -4.05
N CYS A 41 11.11 -8.79 -3.43
CA CYS A 41 11.06 -9.03 -1.99
C CYS A 41 11.96 -10.18 -1.55
N CYS A 42 11.99 -11.32 -2.25
CA CYS A 42 12.92 -12.41 -1.98
C CYS A 42 14.39 -12.00 -2.17
N LYS A 43 14.67 -11.12 -3.14
CA LYS A 43 16.01 -10.52 -3.31
C LYS A 43 16.36 -9.57 -2.16
N LEU A 44 15.39 -8.80 -1.67
CA LEU A 44 15.58 -7.83 -0.57
C LEU A 44 15.76 -8.52 0.80
N ALA A 45 14.99 -9.57 1.06
CA ALA A 45 14.99 -10.33 2.31
C ALA A 45 15.15 -11.84 1.99
N PRO A 46 16.38 -12.32 1.77
CA PRO A 46 16.66 -13.70 1.38
C PRO A 46 16.15 -14.77 2.36
N GLU A 47 15.92 -14.42 3.63
CA GLU A 47 15.31 -15.27 4.65
C GLU A 47 13.86 -15.70 4.33
N LEU A 48 13.18 -15.00 3.42
CA LEU A 48 11.89 -15.44 2.87
C LEU A 48 12.03 -16.74 2.06
N GLY A 49 13.22 -17.03 1.55
CA GLY A 49 13.48 -18.16 0.66
C GLY A 49 13.26 -17.80 -0.81
N ARG A 50 12.98 -18.82 -1.62
CA ARG A 50 12.81 -18.65 -3.07
C ARG A 50 11.36 -18.28 -3.40
N PRO A 51 11.12 -17.44 -4.42
CA PRO A 51 9.79 -17.06 -4.90
C PRO A 51 8.81 -18.23 -5.01
N GLU A 52 9.23 -19.33 -5.64
CA GLU A 52 8.42 -20.53 -5.89
C GLU A 52 8.02 -21.31 -4.63
N ASN A 53 8.70 -21.07 -3.50
CA ASN A 53 8.44 -21.75 -2.24
C ASN A 53 7.53 -20.94 -1.31
N LEU A 54 7.17 -19.70 -1.68
CA LEU A 54 6.31 -18.87 -0.85
C LEU A 54 4.87 -19.39 -0.87
N LYS A 55 4.30 -19.58 0.32
CA LYS A 55 2.87 -19.82 0.48
C LYS A 55 2.12 -18.51 0.40
N ILE A 56 1.65 -18.16 -0.80
CA ILE A 56 0.82 -16.97 -1.01
C ILE A 56 -0.57 -17.20 -0.39
N ILE A 57 -1.04 -16.23 0.40
CA ILE A 57 -2.36 -16.27 1.05
C ILE A 57 -3.40 -15.55 0.19
N HIS A 58 -3.07 -14.35 -0.30
CA HIS A 58 -3.92 -13.51 -1.14
C HIS A 58 -3.07 -12.48 -1.91
N HIS A 59 -3.67 -11.87 -2.93
CA HIS A 59 -3.16 -10.69 -3.62
C HIS A 59 -4.14 -9.53 -3.39
N ASP A 60 -3.63 -8.39 -2.94
CA ASP A 60 -4.45 -7.22 -2.62
C ASP A 60 -4.05 -5.99 -3.43
N VAL A 61 -5.05 -5.19 -3.79
CA VAL A 61 -4.87 -3.87 -4.41
C VAL A 61 -5.55 -2.82 -3.53
N GLY A 62 -4.82 -1.75 -3.22
CA GLY A 62 -5.30 -0.65 -2.39
C GLY A 62 -5.00 0.72 -3.00
N LEU A 63 -6.00 1.58 -3.03
CA LEU A 63 -5.88 2.95 -3.53
C LEU A 63 -5.52 3.91 -2.40
N ARG A 64 -4.29 4.44 -2.42
CA ARG A 64 -3.82 5.40 -1.41
C ARG A 64 -4.49 6.76 -1.65
N PRO A 65 -5.25 7.32 -0.69
CA PRO A 65 -5.97 8.59 -0.86
C PRO A 65 -5.01 9.78 -0.71
N SER A 66 -4.16 9.97 -1.71
CA SER A 66 -3.16 11.04 -1.75
C SER A 66 -3.78 12.35 -2.22
N ARG A 67 -3.28 13.47 -1.71
CA ARG A 67 -3.62 14.82 -2.19
C ARG A 67 -2.35 15.53 -2.64
N LYS A 68 -2.41 16.29 -3.74
CA LYS A 68 -1.27 17.00 -4.34
C LYS A 68 -0.51 17.86 -3.32
N ASP A 69 -1.24 18.52 -2.43
CA ASP A 69 -0.68 19.41 -1.40
C ASP A 69 -0.54 18.72 -0.02
N GLY A 70 -0.46 17.39 0.00
CA GLY A 70 -0.40 16.59 1.22
C GLY A 70 -1.71 16.56 2.00
N ALA A 71 -1.68 15.98 3.21
CA ALA A 71 -2.86 15.85 4.05
C ALA A 71 -3.51 17.22 4.34
N ARG A 72 -4.85 17.26 4.36
CA ARG A 72 -5.63 18.45 4.73
C ARG A 72 -6.16 18.28 6.13
N THR A 73 -5.60 19.06 7.06
CA THR A 73 -6.03 19.10 8.45
C THR A 73 -6.33 20.54 8.85
N GLU A 74 -7.58 20.96 8.65
CA GLU A 74 -7.99 22.36 8.90
C GLU A 74 -9.47 22.48 9.27
N LYS A 75 -9.80 23.56 9.99
CA LYS A 75 -11.18 23.94 10.33
C LYS A 75 -11.72 24.91 9.29
N LYS A 76 -12.93 24.66 8.77
CA LYS A 76 -13.61 25.54 7.82
C LYS A 76 -15.10 25.69 8.16
N GLY A 77 -15.61 26.92 8.05
CA GLY A 77 -17.06 27.18 8.14
C GLY A 77 -17.75 26.90 6.81
N ILE A 78 -18.77 26.04 6.80
CA ILE A 78 -19.55 25.67 5.61
C ILE A 78 -21.03 25.64 5.98
N HIS A 79 -21.87 26.43 5.32
CA HIS A 79 -23.34 26.48 5.54
C HIS A 79 -23.76 26.56 7.03
N LYS A 80 -23.17 27.50 7.78
CA LYS A 80 -23.37 27.68 9.23
C LYS A 80 -22.90 26.51 10.11
N LYS A 81 -22.21 25.52 9.56
CA LYS A 81 -21.59 24.41 10.30
C LYS A 81 -20.08 24.55 10.31
N THR A 82 -19.45 24.02 11.36
CA THR A 82 -18.01 23.79 11.38
C THR A 82 -17.70 22.45 10.74
N VAL A 83 -16.79 22.43 9.77
CA VAL A 83 -16.23 21.22 9.16
C VAL A 83 -14.76 21.14 9.51
N ILE A 84 -14.33 19.99 10.02
CA ILE A 84 -12.91 19.68 10.23
C ILE A 84 -12.49 18.73 9.11
N HIS A 85 -11.60 19.19 8.24
CA HIS A 85 -10.97 18.34 7.24
C HIS A 85 -9.88 17.50 7.92
N ASN A 86 -9.83 16.21 7.61
CA ASN A 86 -8.76 15.29 8.03
C ASN A 86 -8.66 14.16 6.99
N TYR A 87 -8.08 14.44 5.83
CA TYR A 87 -7.99 13.49 4.71
C TYR A 87 -6.76 13.76 3.84
N GLY A 88 -6.45 12.88 2.88
CA GLY A 88 -5.41 13.13 1.88
C GLY A 88 -4.00 12.67 2.27
N VAL A 89 -3.89 11.78 3.26
CA VAL A 89 -2.62 11.32 3.83
C VAL A 89 -1.84 10.33 2.94
N GLY A 90 -2.45 9.87 1.85
CA GLY A 90 -1.81 8.92 0.92
C GLY A 90 -1.43 7.61 1.61
N GLY A 91 -0.16 7.22 1.54
CA GLY A 91 0.36 5.97 2.09
C GLY A 91 0.75 5.99 3.57
N PHE A 92 0.50 7.10 4.28
CA PHE A 92 1.05 7.37 5.62
C PHE A 92 -0.04 7.56 6.69
N GLY A 93 -1.18 6.89 6.53
CA GLY A 93 -2.35 7.10 7.39
C GLY A 93 -2.39 6.29 8.68
N TYR A 94 -1.64 5.19 8.74
CA TYR A 94 -1.38 4.44 9.98
C TYR A 94 -0.24 5.10 10.74
#